data_AF-M6R4M1-F1
#
_entry.id   AF-M6R4M1-F1
#
_cell.length_a   1.000
_cell.length_b   1.000
_cell.length_c   1.000
_cell.angle_alpha   90.00
_cell.angle_beta   90.00
_cell.angle_gamma   90.00
#
_symmetry.space_group_name_H-M   'P 1'
#
loop_
_entity.id
_entity.type
_entity.pdbx_description
1 polymer ?
#
loop_
_entity_poly.entity_id
_entity_poly.type
_entity_poly.pdbx_seq_one_letter_code
_entity_poly.pdbx_strand_id
1 'polypeptide(L)'
;MIEIWFKGMVLFTAPLKEAKRDKLIMLSFAFISSGLVFYFGASSIPGVFDIGTGLWMFTKVCLIPFIAWNYFMGITVYVHHIHSEIPWKTKEEWTPFYGQMKGTINYHINPIMNFFFHNIFIHMPHHVHMKIPFYNLKRALNEIKVIYGDYVLERNTILGDYLKSTSLCKVIDSDTGKWMTYREAEEMSLKEKDLESIPV
;
A
#
# COMPACT_ATOMS: atom_id res chain seq x y z
N MET A 1 12.12 -1.95 9.77
CA MET A 1 11.50 -0.61 9.96
C MET A 1 12.52 0.52 10.06
N ILE A 2 13.59 0.41 10.84
CA ILE A 2 14.54 1.53 11.06
C ILE A 2 15.19 2.03 9.75
N GLU A 3 15.71 1.14 8.89
CA GLU A 3 16.37 1.53 7.64
C GLU A 3 15.42 2.26 6.68
N ILE A 4 14.25 1.66 6.40
CA ILE A 4 13.32 2.22 5.41
C ILE A 4 12.57 3.43 5.98
N TRP A 5 12.03 3.32 7.20
CA TRP A 5 11.14 4.32 7.76
C TRP A 5 11.90 5.49 8.34
N PHE A 6 12.85 5.22 9.23
CA PHE A 6 13.55 6.30 9.92
C PHE A 6 14.65 6.89 9.05
N LYS A 7 15.58 6.07 8.54
CA LYS A 7 16.67 6.58 7.69
C LYS A 7 16.15 6.99 6.30
N GLY A 8 15.31 6.17 5.67
CA GLY A 8 14.84 6.38 4.30
C GLY A 8 13.68 7.37 4.12
N MET A 9 12.77 7.52 5.09
CA MET A 9 11.63 8.44 4.95
C MET A 9 11.73 9.67 5.86
N VAL A 10 12.11 9.52 7.13
CA VAL A 10 12.17 10.66 8.08
C VAL A 10 13.44 11.48 7.93
N LEU A 11 14.61 10.84 7.91
CA LEU A 11 15.90 11.53 7.90
C LEU A 11 16.39 11.86 6.50
N PHE A 12 16.12 10.99 5.52
CA PHE A 12 16.50 11.24 4.13
C PHE A 12 15.95 12.57 3.63
N THR A 13 16.74 13.24 2.81
CA THR A 13 16.31 14.42 2.08
C THR A 13 16.80 14.24 0.66
N ALA A 14 15.86 14.15 -0.29
CA ALA A 14 16.20 13.96 -1.69
C ALA A 14 17.09 15.13 -2.17
N PRO A 15 18.03 14.88 -3.10
CA PRO A 15 18.89 15.91 -3.68
C PRO A 15 18.14 16.78 -4.70
N LEU A 16 16.87 17.10 -4.42
CA LEU A 16 16.04 17.99 -5.22
C LEU A 16 16.05 19.38 -4.58
N LYS A 17 16.07 20.43 -5.43
CA LYS A 17 16.18 21.83 -4.99
C LYS A 17 15.16 22.23 -3.92
N GLU A 18 13.95 21.67 -3.98
CA GLU A 18 12.83 22.04 -3.10
C GLU A 18 12.62 21.07 -1.93
N ALA A 19 13.27 19.91 -1.92
CA ALA A 19 12.99 18.85 -0.93
C ALA A 19 13.25 19.29 0.52
N LYS A 20 14.27 20.12 0.77
CA LYS A 20 14.55 20.67 2.10
C LYS A 20 13.43 21.61 2.58
N ARG A 21 12.95 22.48 1.69
CA ARG A 21 11.87 23.44 1.99
C ARG A 21 10.59 22.67 2.29
N ASP A 22 10.24 21.72 1.43
CA ASP A 22 8.99 20.96 1.55
C ASP A 22 9.01 20.08 2.82
N LYS A 23 10.16 19.46 3.13
CA LYS A 23 10.39 18.74 4.38
C LYS A 23 10.22 19.64 5.60
N LEU A 24 10.81 20.84 5.58
CA LEU A 24 10.66 21.80 6.67
C LEU A 24 9.19 22.19 6.84
N ILE A 25 8.49 22.54 5.76
CA ILE A 25 7.06 22.89 5.81
C ILE A 25 6.23 21.76 6.41
N MET A 26 6.42 20.52 5.94
CA MET A 26 5.68 19.36 6.43
C MET A 26 5.95 19.06 7.90
N LEU A 27 7.23 19.04 8.31
CA LEU A 27 7.59 18.79 9.70
C LEU A 27 7.11 19.91 10.61
N SER A 28 7.30 21.17 10.23
CA SER A 28 6.79 22.32 10.99
C SER A 28 5.27 22.25 11.15
N PHE A 29 4.53 21.97 10.08
CA PHE A 29 3.08 21.80 10.15
C PHE A 29 2.69 20.67 11.10
N ALA A 30 3.32 19.50 10.99
CA ALA A 30 3.03 18.34 11.84
C ALA A 30 3.33 18.61 13.32
N PHE A 31 4.48 19.19 13.64
CA PHE A 31 4.86 19.48 15.03
C PHE A 31 4.00 20.60 15.64
N ILE A 32 3.74 21.68 14.89
CA ILE A 32 2.92 22.79 15.38
C ILE A 32 1.48 22.33 15.61
N SER A 33 0.85 21.66 14.62
CA SER A 33 -0.52 21.18 14.76
C SER A 33 -0.66 20.17 15.90
N SER A 34 0.25 19.20 16.01
CA SER A 34 0.26 18.23 17.11
C SER A 34 0.47 18.90 18.47
N GLY A 35 1.36 19.89 18.55
CA GLY A 35 1.62 20.68 19.76
C GLY A 35 0.40 21.50 20.18
N LEU A 36 -0.34 22.08 19.22
CA LEU A 36 -1.58 22.80 19.49
C LEU A 36 -2.68 21.86 20.01
N VAL A 37 -2.85 20.68 19.40
CA VAL A 37 -3.81 19.67 19.89
C VAL A 37 -3.48 19.26 21.33
N PHE A 38 -2.20 19.04 21.64
CA PHE A 38 -1.75 18.76 22.99
C PHE A 38 -2.04 19.93 23.94
N TYR A 39 -1.65 21.16 23.57
CA TYR A 39 -1.81 22.35 24.39
C TYR A 39 -3.27 22.66 24.73
N PHE A 40 -4.16 22.63 23.74
CA PHE A 40 -5.59 22.85 23.94
C PHE A 40 -6.24 21.71 24.72
N GLY A 41 -5.77 20.47 24.54
CA GLY A 41 -6.18 19.35 25.39
C GLY A 41 -5.78 19.57 26.86
N ALA A 42 -4.52 19.95 27.10
CA ALA A 42 -4.01 20.18 28.44
C ALA A 42 -4.66 21.37 29.13
N SER A 43 -5.09 22.37 28.36
CA SER A 43 -5.74 23.60 28.86
C SER A 43 -7.27 23.54 28.75
N SER A 44 -7.86 22.34 28.61
CA SER A 44 -9.30 22.17 28.40
C SER A 44 -10.15 22.57 29.63
N ILE A 45 -9.53 22.61 30.81
CA ILE A 45 -10.15 23.09 32.05
C ILE A 45 -9.59 24.49 32.37
N PRO A 46 -10.45 25.52 32.52
CA PRO A 46 -9.99 26.87 32.84
C PRO A 46 -9.11 26.91 34.08
N GLY A 47 -7.92 27.51 33.95
CA GLY A 47 -6.97 27.68 35.07
C GLY A 47 -6.16 26.43 35.43
N VAL A 48 -6.33 25.32 34.73
CA VAL A 48 -5.58 24.07 34.97
C VAL A 48 -4.85 23.65 33.70
N PHE A 49 -3.56 23.32 33.83
CA PHE A 49 -2.78 22.70 32.76
C PHE A 49 -2.51 21.24 33.10
N ASP A 50 -3.33 20.34 32.57
CA ASP A 50 -3.21 18.91 32.81
C ASP A 50 -2.52 18.18 31.65
N ILE A 51 -1.30 17.71 31.90
CA ILE A 51 -0.50 16.96 30.93
C ILE A 51 -1.22 15.66 30.51
N GLY A 52 -1.95 15.01 31.43
CA GLY A 52 -2.66 13.77 31.14
C GLY A 52 -3.73 13.96 30.07
N THR A 53 -4.57 14.96 30.24
CA THR A 53 -5.60 15.34 29.25
C THR A 53 -4.98 15.82 27.93
N GLY A 54 -3.86 16.54 27.97
CA GLY A 54 -3.10 16.92 26.78
C GLY A 54 -2.61 15.71 25.97
N LEU A 55 -1.94 14.75 26.63
CA LEU A 55 -1.45 13.52 25.99
C LEU A 55 -2.60 12.68 25.45
N TRP A 56 -3.71 12.61 26.17
CA TRP A 56 -4.90 11.90 25.72
C TRP A 56 -5.52 12.54 24.46
N MET A 57 -5.60 13.87 24.43
CA MET A 57 -6.08 14.63 23.27
C MET A 57 -5.18 14.40 22.04
N PHE A 58 -3.86 14.48 22.21
CA PHE A 58 -2.90 14.15 21.16
C PHE A 58 -3.06 12.69 20.68
N THR A 59 -3.19 11.75 21.60
CA THR A 59 -3.29 10.32 21.27
C THR A 59 -4.52 10.04 20.41
N LYS A 60 -5.69 10.54 20.79
CA LYS A 60 -6.94 10.25 20.08
C LYS A 60 -7.09 11.00 18.75
N VAL A 61 -6.52 12.20 18.62
CA VAL A 61 -6.67 13.05 17.42
C VAL A 61 -5.53 12.87 16.43
N CYS A 62 -4.31 12.64 16.89
CA CYS A 62 -3.13 12.53 16.04
C CYS A 62 -2.68 11.07 15.92
N LEU A 63 -2.34 10.43 17.03
CA LEU A 63 -1.66 9.12 17.00
C LEU A 63 -2.54 7.99 16.48
N ILE A 64 -3.75 7.84 17.03
CA ILE A 64 -4.68 6.77 16.64
C ILE A 64 -5.07 6.88 15.16
N PRO A 65 -5.52 8.05 14.65
CA PRO A 65 -5.85 8.19 13.22
C PRO A 65 -4.65 7.97 12.30
N PHE A 66 -3.46 8.42 12.71
CA PHE A 66 -2.23 8.18 11.94
C PHE A 66 -1.93 6.69 11.82
N ILE A 67 -1.96 5.94 12.92
CA ILE A 67 -1.73 4.49 12.91
C ILE A 67 -2.81 3.81 12.05
N ALA A 68 -4.08 4.13 12.29
CA ALA A 68 -5.20 3.55 11.54
C ALA A 68 -5.06 3.78 10.04
N TRP A 69 -4.72 5.01 9.61
CA TRP A 69 -4.48 5.35 8.22
C TRP A 69 -3.31 4.55 7.62
N ASN A 70 -2.18 4.46 8.33
CA ASN A 70 -1.03 3.70 7.84
C ASN A 70 -1.35 2.21 7.63
N TYR A 71 -2.03 1.58 8.58
CA TYR A 71 -2.45 0.18 8.44
C TYR A 71 -3.46 0.00 7.32
N PHE A 72 -4.48 0.84 7.26
CA PHE A 72 -5.51 0.78 6.23
C PHE A 72 -4.93 0.96 4.83
N MET A 73 -4.10 1.99 4.63
CA MET A 73 -3.45 2.24 3.35
C MET A 73 -2.42 1.17 3.01
N GLY A 74 -1.70 0.66 4.01
CA GLY A 74 -0.79 -0.47 3.83
C GLY A 74 -1.51 -1.72 3.32
N ILE A 75 -2.62 -2.09 3.96
CA ILE A 75 -3.49 -3.20 3.50
C ILE A 75 -4.01 -2.91 2.09
N THR A 76 -4.50 -1.69 1.86
CA THR A 76 -5.05 -1.28 0.55
C THR A 76 -4.01 -1.46 -0.55
N VAL A 77 -2.83 -0.85 -0.44
CA VAL A 77 -1.76 -0.99 -1.44
C VAL A 77 -1.33 -2.45 -1.59
N TYR A 78 -1.22 -3.19 -0.48
CA TYR A 78 -0.85 -4.60 -0.49
C TYR A 78 -1.82 -5.43 -1.34
N VAL A 79 -3.13 -5.36 -1.10
CA VAL A 79 -4.11 -6.17 -1.83
C VAL A 79 -4.29 -5.75 -3.29
N HIS A 80 -3.98 -4.49 -3.62
CA HIS A 80 -4.00 -4.03 -5.01
C HIS A 80 -2.87 -4.64 -5.83
N HIS A 81 -1.71 -4.89 -5.23
CA HIS A 81 -0.49 -5.25 -5.97
C HIS A 81 0.07 -6.64 -5.67
N ILE A 82 -0.41 -7.31 -4.62
CA ILE A 82 0.07 -8.63 -4.21
C ILE A 82 -1.08 -9.61 -4.19
N HIS A 83 -1.07 -10.52 -5.16
CA HIS A 83 -2.02 -11.62 -5.26
C HIS A 83 -1.41 -12.79 -6.05
N SER A 84 -1.86 -14.02 -5.75
CA SER A 84 -1.40 -15.25 -6.42
C SER A 84 -1.59 -15.26 -7.95
N GLU A 85 -2.51 -14.44 -8.47
CA GLU A 85 -2.77 -14.30 -9.92
C GLU A 85 -1.93 -13.23 -10.60
N ILE A 86 -1.16 -12.44 -9.83
CA ILE A 86 -0.24 -11.44 -10.34
C ILE A 86 1.17 -12.05 -10.23
N PRO A 87 1.67 -12.72 -11.29
CA PRO A 87 3.03 -13.25 -11.25
C PRO A 87 4.04 -12.09 -11.20
N TRP A 88 5.15 -12.34 -10.52
CA TRP A 88 6.29 -11.45 -10.61
C TRP A 88 6.93 -11.55 -12.00
N LYS A 89 7.53 -10.46 -12.46
CA LYS A 89 8.26 -10.43 -13.73
C LYS A 89 9.69 -9.99 -13.50
N THR A 90 10.61 -10.68 -14.16
CA THR A 90 12.00 -10.22 -14.21
C THR A 90 12.07 -8.91 -14.97
N LYS A 91 13.20 -8.22 -14.86
CA LYS A 91 13.39 -6.94 -15.54
C LYS A 91 13.28 -7.09 -17.06
N GLU A 92 13.73 -8.22 -17.59
CA GLU A 92 13.75 -8.54 -19.02
C GLU A 92 12.36 -8.86 -19.56
N GLU A 93 11.51 -9.50 -18.75
CA GLU A 93 10.12 -9.81 -19.12
C GLU A 93 9.15 -8.65 -18.88
N TRP A 94 9.53 -7.70 -18.03
CA TRP A 94 8.65 -6.61 -17.65
C TRP A 94 8.41 -5.66 -18.83
N THR A 95 7.14 -5.30 -19.03
CA THR A 95 6.74 -4.28 -20.01
C THR A 95 5.87 -3.23 -19.34
N PRO A 96 5.84 -1.98 -19.88
CA PRO A 96 4.92 -0.95 -19.40
C PRO A 96 3.46 -1.42 -19.40
N PHE A 97 3.07 -2.18 -20.43
CA PHE A 97 1.74 -2.77 -20.52
C PHE A 97 1.47 -3.73 -19.35
N TYR A 98 2.40 -4.64 -19.05
CA TYR A 98 2.27 -5.55 -17.91
C TYR A 98 2.09 -4.80 -16.60
N GLY A 99 2.96 -3.83 -16.32
CA GLY A 99 2.92 -3.05 -15.09
C GLY A 99 1.61 -2.30 -14.91
N GLN A 100 1.10 -1.68 -15.98
CA GLN A 100 -0.12 -0.85 -15.92
C GLN A 100 -1.41 -1.68 -15.90
N MET A 101 -1.47 -2.76 -16.67
CA MET A 101 -2.71 -3.52 -16.90
C MET A 101 -2.85 -4.74 -15.99
N LYS A 102 -1.76 -5.47 -15.76
CA LYS A 102 -1.78 -6.76 -15.03
C LYS A 102 -1.24 -6.67 -13.60
N GLY A 103 -0.52 -5.59 -13.28
CA GLY A 103 0.08 -5.40 -11.96
C GLY A 103 -0.88 -4.97 -10.86
N THR A 104 -2.20 -4.91 -11.14
CA THR A 104 -3.20 -4.47 -10.16
C THR A 104 -4.51 -5.24 -10.19
N ILE A 105 -5.15 -5.32 -9.04
CA ILE A 105 -6.53 -5.79 -8.87
C ILE A 105 -7.44 -4.60 -8.54
N ASN A 106 -8.62 -4.55 -9.13
CA ASN A 106 -9.67 -3.61 -8.77
C ASN A 106 -10.63 -4.26 -7.76
N TYR A 107 -11.03 -3.54 -6.72
CA TYR A 107 -11.98 -4.01 -5.72
C TYR A 107 -13.31 -3.25 -5.81
N HIS A 108 -14.41 -4.00 -5.84
CA HIS A 108 -15.76 -3.44 -5.76
C HIS A 108 -16.24 -3.49 -4.31
N ILE A 109 -16.32 -2.32 -3.69
CA ILE A 109 -16.88 -2.13 -2.36
C ILE A 109 -18.15 -1.29 -2.39
N ASN A 110 -18.79 -1.12 -1.23
CA ASN A 110 -19.94 -0.24 -1.08
C ASN A 110 -19.68 1.15 -1.72
N PRO A 111 -20.57 1.65 -2.60
CA PRO A 111 -20.33 2.89 -3.34
C PRO A 111 -20.11 4.14 -2.48
N ILE A 112 -20.76 4.22 -1.30
CA ILE A 112 -20.61 5.34 -0.37
C ILE A 112 -19.20 5.32 0.20
N MET A 113 -18.75 4.16 0.68
CA MET A 113 -17.39 3.99 1.18
C MET A 113 -16.37 4.27 0.06
N ASN A 114 -16.62 3.76 -1.14
CA ASN A 114 -15.75 3.99 -2.28
C ASN A 114 -15.59 5.49 -2.59
N PHE A 115 -16.66 6.28 -2.47
CA PHE A 115 -16.60 7.73 -2.67
C PHE A 115 -15.70 8.42 -1.63
N PHE A 116 -15.85 8.10 -0.34
CA PHE A 116 -15.00 8.68 0.71
C PHE A 116 -13.53 8.28 0.58
N PHE A 117 -13.26 7.10 0.00
CA PHE A 117 -11.91 6.67 -0.35
C PHE A 117 -11.48 7.11 -1.75
N HIS A 118 -12.13 8.11 -2.34
CA HIS A 118 -11.78 8.66 -3.66
C HIS A 118 -11.66 7.57 -4.73
N ASN A 119 -12.60 6.63 -4.74
CA ASN A 119 -12.65 5.46 -5.64
C ASN A 119 -11.31 4.72 -5.78
N ILE A 120 -10.43 4.76 -4.77
CA ILE A 120 -9.07 4.18 -4.85
C ILE A 120 -9.09 2.69 -5.17
N PHE A 121 -10.16 1.99 -4.78
CA PHE A 121 -10.35 0.58 -5.04
C PHE A 121 -10.57 0.26 -6.54
N ILE A 122 -10.91 1.25 -7.35
CA ILE A 122 -10.87 1.16 -8.82
C ILE A 122 -9.51 1.69 -9.28
N HIS A 123 -8.49 0.88 -9.10
CA HIS A 123 -7.11 1.34 -9.11
C HIS A 123 -6.43 1.28 -10.49
N MET A 124 -6.72 0.26 -11.29
CA MET A 124 -6.02 0.03 -12.56
C MET A 124 -6.04 1.24 -13.51
N PRO A 125 -7.17 1.97 -13.69
CA PRO A 125 -7.17 3.13 -14.58
C PRO A 125 -6.20 4.24 -14.15
N HIS A 126 -5.92 4.38 -12.85
CA HIS A 126 -4.91 5.32 -12.37
C HIS A 126 -3.49 4.94 -12.85
N HIS A 127 -3.16 3.66 -12.91
CA HIS A 127 -1.88 3.19 -13.46
C HIS A 127 -1.77 3.39 -14.96
N VAL A 128 -2.88 3.19 -15.68
CA VAL A 128 -2.95 3.47 -17.12
C VAL A 128 -2.73 4.97 -17.38
N HIS A 129 -3.41 5.83 -16.59
CA HIS A 129 -3.26 7.26 -16.73
C HIS A 129 -3.60 8.03 -15.44
N MET A 130 -2.57 8.46 -14.71
CA MET A 130 -2.73 9.10 -13.39
C MET A 130 -3.53 10.41 -13.39
N LYS A 131 -3.70 11.08 -14.55
CA LYS A 131 -4.54 12.30 -14.64
C LYS A 131 -6.04 12.01 -14.69
N ILE A 132 -6.47 10.74 -14.75
CA ILE A 132 -7.90 10.42 -14.70
C ILE A 132 -8.40 10.78 -13.29
N PRO A 133 -9.39 11.68 -13.17
CA PRO A 133 -9.88 12.08 -11.86
C PRO A 133 -10.67 10.93 -11.23
N PHE A 134 -10.67 10.88 -9.89
CA PHE A 134 -11.20 9.72 -9.16
C PHE A 134 -12.67 9.40 -9.47
N TYR A 135 -13.49 10.42 -9.72
CA TYR A 135 -14.91 10.26 -10.06
C TYR A 135 -15.13 9.63 -11.45
N ASN A 136 -14.11 9.62 -12.32
CA ASN A 136 -14.15 8.97 -13.63
C ASN A 136 -13.50 7.58 -13.65
N LEU A 137 -12.90 7.09 -12.55
CA LEU A 137 -12.20 5.80 -12.53
C LEU A 137 -13.12 4.64 -12.91
N LYS A 138 -14.36 4.62 -12.42
CA LYS A 138 -15.35 3.59 -12.79
C LYS A 138 -15.67 3.59 -14.28
N ARG A 139 -15.85 4.79 -14.86
CA ARG A 139 -16.08 4.93 -16.30
C ARG A 139 -14.86 4.44 -17.08
N ALA A 140 -13.67 4.90 -16.73
CA ALA A 140 -12.43 4.51 -17.38
C ALA A 140 -12.21 2.99 -17.32
N LEU A 141 -12.46 2.35 -16.17
CA LEU A 141 -12.38 0.90 -16.04
C LEU A 141 -13.32 0.20 -17.04
N ASN A 142 -14.57 0.64 -17.15
CA ASN A 142 -15.54 0.06 -18.07
C ASN A 142 -15.09 0.20 -19.54
N GLU A 143 -14.60 1.38 -19.95
CA GLU A 143 -14.09 1.60 -21.31
C GLU A 143 -12.87 0.71 -21.61
N ILE A 144 -11.96 0.58 -20.64
CA ILE A 144 -10.78 -0.30 -20.78
C ILE A 144 -11.22 -1.75 -20.94
N LYS A 145 -12.21 -2.20 -20.17
CA LYS A 145 -12.71 -3.58 -20.22
C LYS A 145 -13.31 -3.97 -21.58
N VAL A 146 -13.84 -3.01 -22.35
CA VAL A 146 -14.38 -3.28 -23.69
C VAL A 146 -13.31 -3.84 -24.63
N ILE A 147 -12.05 -3.39 -24.50
CA ILE A 147 -10.95 -3.77 -25.39
C ILE A 147 -9.98 -4.75 -24.71
N TYR A 148 -9.73 -4.56 -23.42
CA TYR A 148 -8.67 -5.23 -22.66
C TYR A 148 -9.21 -6.06 -21.49
N GLY A 149 -10.49 -6.48 -21.53
CA GLY A 149 -11.18 -7.17 -20.44
C GLY A 149 -10.43 -8.37 -19.87
N ASP A 150 -9.75 -9.15 -20.72
CA ASP A 150 -8.97 -10.34 -20.32
C ASP A 150 -7.79 -10.02 -19.39
N TYR A 151 -7.38 -8.76 -19.31
CA TYR A 151 -6.28 -8.30 -18.47
C TYR A 151 -6.76 -7.63 -17.18
N VAL A 152 -8.07 -7.44 -17.02
CA VAL A 152 -8.64 -6.73 -15.88
C VAL A 152 -9.00 -7.72 -14.78
N LEU A 153 -8.31 -7.61 -13.65
CA LEU A 153 -8.65 -8.37 -12.44
C LEU A 153 -9.60 -7.54 -11.56
N GLU A 154 -10.72 -8.15 -11.17
CA GLU A 154 -11.75 -7.56 -10.32
C GLU A 154 -12.12 -8.51 -9.18
N ARG A 155 -12.26 -7.96 -7.97
CA ARG A 155 -12.55 -8.70 -6.73
C ARG A 155 -13.58 -7.95 -5.90
N ASN A 156 -14.22 -8.66 -4.98
CA ASN A 156 -15.26 -8.09 -4.10
C ASN A 156 -14.86 -8.12 -2.61
N THR A 157 -13.76 -8.78 -2.25
CA THR A 157 -13.44 -9.12 -0.86
C THR A 157 -12.01 -8.75 -0.48
N ILE A 158 -11.83 -7.52 0.01
CA ILE A 158 -10.52 -7.02 0.45
C ILE A 158 -9.92 -7.86 1.57
N LEU A 159 -10.70 -8.14 2.64
CA LEU A 159 -10.18 -8.86 3.80
C LEU A 159 -9.82 -10.32 3.48
N GLY A 160 -10.66 -10.98 2.66
CA GLY A 160 -10.40 -12.34 2.19
C GLY A 160 -9.10 -12.41 1.38
N ASP A 161 -8.94 -11.50 0.42
CA ASP A 161 -7.74 -11.47 -0.42
C ASP A 161 -6.50 -11.03 0.38
N TYR A 162 -6.64 -10.14 1.37
CA TYR A 162 -5.56 -9.80 2.28
C TYR A 162 -5.05 -11.03 3.05
N LEU A 163 -5.95 -11.77 3.70
CA LEU A 163 -5.57 -12.96 4.47
C LEU A 163 -5.00 -14.05 3.55
N LYS A 164 -5.60 -14.25 2.37
CA LYS A 164 -5.12 -15.21 1.38
C LYS A 164 -3.75 -14.83 0.86
N SER A 165 -3.57 -13.63 0.33
CA SER A 165 -2.29 -13.14 -0.21
C SER A 165 -1.20 -13.13 0.85
N THR A 166 -1.49 -12.68 2.06
CA THR A 166 -0.50 -12.71 3.15
C THR A 166 -0.11 -14.12 3.56
N SER A 167 -0.95 -15.14 3.33
CA SER A 167 -0.61 -16.54 3.61
C SER A 167 0.15 -17.23 2.46
N LEU A 168 -0.24 -16.96 1.20
CA LEU A 168 0.29 -17.61 0.00
C LEU A 168 1.50 -16.90 -0.60
N CYS A 169 1.52 -15.58 -0.63
CA CYS A 169 2.53 -14.79 -1.34
C CYS A 169 3.75 -14.54 -0.45
N LYS A 170 4.53 -15.61 -0.17
CA LYS A 170 5.70 -15.55 0.73
C LYS A 170 7.03 -15.52 -0.02
N VAL A 171 7.15 -16.34 -1.04
CA VAL A 171 8.36 -16.53 -1.85
C VAL A 171 7.96 -16.47 -3.31
N ILE A 172 8.86 -15.98 -4.15
CA ILE A 172 8.67 -15.93 -5.61
C ILE A 172 9.57 -17.01 -6.21
N ASP A 173 9.00 -17.86 -7.04
CA ASP A 173 9.74 -18.77 -7.92
C ASP A 173 10.49 -17.94 -8.97
N SER A 174 11.81 -18.07 -9.04
CA SER A 174 12.65 -17.30 -9.96
C SER A 174 12.38 -17.61 -11.43
N ASP A 175 11.98 -18.83 -11.74
CA ASP A 175 11.84 -19.32 -13.11
C ASP A 175 10.44 -19.05 -13.64
N THR A 176 9.42 -19.25 -12.79
CA THR A 176 8.01 -19.08 -13.20
C THR A 176 7.41 -17.73 -12.82
N GLY A 177 8.05 -17.00 -11.89
CA GLY A 177 7.53 -15.76 -11.31
C GLY A 177 6.31 -15.96 -10.40
N LYS A 178 5.90 -17.20 -10.12
CA LYS A 178 4.72 -17.49 -9.30
C LYS A 178 5.00 -17.31 -7.81
N TRP A 179 3.95 -16.95 -7.08
CA TRP A 179 3.97 -16.92 -5.64
C TRP A 179 3.90 -18.33 -5.05
N MET A 180 4.68 -18.56 -4.00
CA MET A 180 4.73 -19.80 -3.22
C MET A 180 4.69 -19.50 -1.73
N THR A 181 4.14 -20.43 -0.97
CA THR A 181 4.28 -20.50 0.49
C THR A 181 5.72 -20.88 0.87
N TYR A 182 6.10 -20.65 2.12
CA TYR A 182 7.41 -21.09 2.61
C TYR A 182 7.59 -22.62 2.52
N ARG A 183 6.52 -23.38 2.76
CA ARG A 183 6.54 -24.85 2.66
C ARG A 183 6.78 -25.31 1.22
N GLU A 184 6.09 -24.74 0.25
CA GLU A 184 6.30 -25.08 -1.16
C GLU A 184 7.72 -24.74 -1.64
N ALA A 185 8.26 -23.59 -1.19
CA ALA A 185 9.63 -23.22 -1.51
C ALA A 185 10.67 -24.18 -0.89
N GLU A 186 10.44 -24.65 0.34
CA GLU A 186 11.30 -25.64 1.00
C GLU A 186 11.24 -26.99 0.28
N GLU A 187 10.04 -27.49 -0.05
CA GLU A 187 9.85 -28.74 -0.80
C GLU A 187 10.53 -28.69 -2.18
N MET A 188 10.50 -27.53 -2.85
CA MET A 188 11.18 -27.32 -4.14
C MET A 188 12.71 -27.34 -3.98
N SER A 189 13.25 -26.64 -2.99
CA SER A 189 14.69 -26.61 -2.73
C SER A 189 15.26 -27.98 -2.34
N LEU A 190 14.50 -28.80 -1.61
CA LEU A 190 14.90 -30.17 -1.28
C LEU A 190 14.97 -31.05 -2.53
N LYS A 191 13.97 -30.95 -3.42
CA LYS A 191 13.96 -31.69 -4.69
C LYS A 191 15.15 -31.32 -5.58
N GLU A 192 15.52 -30.04 -5.65
CA GLU A 192 16.69 -29.59 -6.41
C GLU A 192 17.99 -30.20 -5.86
N LYS A 193 18.17 -30.20 -4.53
CA LYS A 193 19.35 -30.81 -3.90
C LYS A 193 19.42 -32.32 -4.13
N ASP A 194 18.26 -32.99 -4.05
CA ASP A 194 18.19 -34.43 -4.32
C ASP A 194 18.57 -34.73 -5.77
N LEU A 195 18.12 -33.93 -6.74
CA LEU A 195 18.49 -34.05 -8.16
C LEU A 195 19.98 -33.80 -8.40
N GLU A 196 20.59 -32.81 -7.74
CA GLU A 196 22.03 -32.53 -7.84
C GLU A 196 22.90 -33.63 -7.20
N SER A 197 22.33 -34.42 -6.27
CA SER A 197 23.05 -35.50 -5.58
C SER A 197 23.10 -36.83 -6.34
N ILE A 198 22.40 -36.94 -7.48
CA ILE A 198 22.40 -38.15 -8.31
C ILE A 198 23.68 -38.14 -9.19
N PRO A 199 24.60 -39.11 -9.04
CA PRO A 199 25.78 -39.19 -9.90
C PRO A 199 25.38 -39.52 -11.35
N VAL A 200 25.90 -38.74 -12.29
CA VAL A 200 25.73 -38.88 -13.75
C VAL A 200 26.37 -40.15 -14.30
#